data_AF-A0A7J9W196-F1
#
_entry.id   AF-A0A7J9W196-F1
#
_cell.length_a   1.000
_cell.length_b   1.000
_cell.length_c   1.000
_cell.angle_alpha   90.00
_cell.angle_beta   90.00
_cell.angle_gamma   90.00
#
_symmetry.space_group_name_H-M   'P 1'
#
loop_
_entity.id
_entity.type
_entity.pdbx_description
1 polymer ?
#
loop_
_entity_poly.entity_id
_entity_poly.type
_entity_poly.pdbx_seq_one_letter_code
_entity_poly.pdbx_strand_id
1 'polypeptide(L)'
;MIREDRELLAELARVNTDVVPLAMRVMDDSATAEEQQQMAGRLTDLGQRLRERAGRAARVIEGRVVAEAAHVARGAVPNPES
;
A
#
# COMPACT_ATOMS: atom_id res chain seq x y z
N MET A 1 -1.92 -8.56 9.21
CA MET A 1 -2.73 -7.76 8.26
C MET A 1 -3.32 -6.49 8.89
N ILE A 2 -4.33 -6.54 9.77
CA ILE A 2 -5.00 -5.30 10.27
C ILE A 2 -4.04 -4.37 11.03
N ARG A 3 -3.11 -4.91 11.82
CA ARG A 3 -2.16 -4.11 12.60
C ARG A 3 -1.13 -3.40 11.70
N GLU A 4 -0.48 -4.13 10.81
CA GLU A 4 0.52 -3.60 9.88
C GLU A 4 -0.07 -2.51 8.97
N ASP A 5 -1.32 -2.68 8.52
CA ASP A 5 -2.00 -1.70 7.69
C ASP A 5 -2.31 -0.41 8.45
N ARG A 6 -2.71 -0.53 9.72
CA ARG A 6 -2.92 0.63 10.61
C ARG A 6 -1.63 1.37 10.87
N GLU A 7 -0.53 0.65 11.11
CA GLU A 7 0.79 1.24 11.31
C GLU A 7 1.26 1.97 10.04
N LEU A 8 1.06 1.36 8.86
CA LEU A 8 1.39 1.97 7.57
C LEU A 8 0.58 3.24 7.30
N LEU A 9 -0.72 3.23 7.61
CA LEU A 9 -1.59 4.41 7.49
C LEU A 9 -1.20 5.52 8.48
N ALA A 10 -0.86 5.17 9.72
CA ALA A 10 -0.40 6.13 10.71
C ALA A 10 0.92 6.79 10.29
N GLU A 11 1.83 6.02 9.71
CA GLU A 11 3.10 6.53 9.19
C GLU A 11 2.90 7.42 7.96
N LEU A 12 2.02 7.05 7.03
CA LEU A 12 1.62 7.89 5.91
C LEU A 12 1.04 9.23 6.38
N ALA A 13 0.17 9.22 7.39
CA ALA A 13 -0.38 10.45 7.96
C ALA A 13 0.69 11.36 8.58
N ARG A 14 1.65 10.78 9.30
CA ARG A 14 2.79 11.52 9.87
C ARG A 14 3.66 12.12 8.77
N VAL A 15 4.08 11.33 7.79
CA VAL A 15 4.91 11.81 6.67
C VAL A 15 4.18 12.92 5.90
N ASN A 16 2.88 12.77 5.65
CA ASN A 16 2.08 13.80 4.97
C ASN A 16 2.01 15.11 5.78
N THR A 17 1.96 15.01 7.11
CA THR A 17 1.97 16.18 8.00
C THR A 17 3.34 16.86 8.02
N ASP A 18 4.43 16.08 8.04
CA ASP A 18 5.80 16.56 8.13
C ASP A 18 6.35 17.11 6.80
N VAL A 19 5.81 16.65 5.66
CA VAL A 19 6.26 17.06 4.32
C VAL A 19 6.04 18.54 4.06
N VAL A 20 4.90 19.09 4.46
CA VAL A 20 4.54 20.48 4.15
C VAL A 20 5.49 21.48 4.84
N PRO A 21 5.75 21.39 6.16
CA PRO A 21 6.74 22.25 6.82
C PRO A 21 8.15 22.11 6.25
N LEU A 22 8.58 20.88 5.89
CA LEU A 22 9.88 20.70 5.27
C LEU A 22 9.95 21.36 3.89
N ALA A 23 8.92 21.19 3.07
CA ALA A 23 8.86 21.79 1.73
C ALA A 23 8.96 23.32 1.81
N MET A 24 8.26 23.95 2.77
CA MET A 24 8.37 25.39 3.02
C MET A 24 9.79 25.79 3.37
N ARG A 25 10.46 25.02 4.26
CA ARG A 25 11.84 25.28 4.66
C ARG A 25 12.88 25.01 3.55
N VAL A 26 12.57 24.13 2.60
CA VAL A 26 13.39 23.94 1.40
C VAL A 26 13.23 25.14 0.47
N MET A 27 12.02 25.68 0.34
CA MET A 27 11.76 26.85 -0.51
C MET A 27 12.37 28.15 0.02
N ASP A 28 12.57 28.27 1.33
CA ASP A 28 13.20 29.44 1.96
C ASP A 28 14.69 29.24 2.32
N ASP A 29 15.30 28.16 1.79
CA ASP A 29 16.70 27.76 2.03
C ASP A 29 17.08 27.55 3.52
N SER A 30 16.10 27.39 4.42
CA SER A 30 16.35 27.13 5.85
C SER A 30 16.44 25.65 6.22
N ALA A 31 16.06 24.74 5.32
CA ALA A 31 16.17 23.29 5.54
C ALA A 31 17.60 22.81 5.33
N THR A 32 18.12 22.06 6.29
CA THR A 32 19.44 21.43 6.16
C THR A 32 19.43 20.26 5.19
N ALA A 33 20.58 19.95 4.61
CA ALA A 33 20.73 18.76 3.75
C ALA A 33 20.42 17.46 4.51
N GLU A 34 20.72 17.40 5.80
CA GLU A 34 20.41 16.25 6.66
C GLU A 34 18.89 16.05 6.80
N GLU A 35 18.11 17.10 7.03
CA GLU A 35 16.65 17.02 7.10
C GLU A 35 16.03 16.58 5.79
N GLN A 36 16.55 17.08 4.66
CA GLN A 36 16.11 16.65 3.33
C GLN A 36 16.41 15.17 3.09
N GLN A 37 17.62 14.71 3.44
CA GLN A 37 18.01 13.30 3.32
C GLN A 37 17.17 12.39 4.22
N GLN A 38 16.92 12.80 5.47
CA GLN A 38 16.10 12.03 6.40
C GLN A 38 14.67 11.87 5.88
N MET A 39 14.07 12.94 5.35
CA MET A 39 12.73 12.86 4.75
C MET A 39 12.72 12.00 3.49
N ALA A 40 13.72 12.13 2.61
CA ALA A 40 13.85 11.30 1.42
C ALA A 40 13.94 9.80 1.77
N GLY A 41 14.69 9.46 2.82
CA GLY A 41 14.75 8.10 3.36
C GLY A 41 13.38 7.60 3.83
N ARG A 42 12.70 8.39 4.68
CA ARG A 42 11.34 8.05 5.17
C ARG A 42 10.35 7.84 4.03
N LEU A 43 10.37 8.70 3.01
CA LEU A 43 9.49 8.58 1.84
C LEU A 43 9.79 7.32 1.01
N THR A 44 11.08 7.00 0.84
CA THR A 44 11.52 5.80 0.10
C THR A 44 11.04 4.53 0.80
N ASP A 45 11.29 4.42 2.11
CA ASP A 45 10.91 3.26 2.91
C ASP A 45 9.39 3.07 2.97
N LEU A 46 8.65 4.16 3.17
CA LEU A 46 7.18 4.15 3.15
C LEU A 46 6.65 3.72 1.78
N GLY A 47 7.22 4.25 0.69
CA GLY A 47 6.86 3.89 -0.67
C GLY A 47 7.08 2.41 -0.97
N GLN A 48 8.20 1.84 -0.51
CA GLN A 48 8.48 0.42 -0.65
C GLN A 48 7.44 -0.44 0.09
N ARG A 49 7.13 -0.11 1.35
CA ARG A 49 6.14 -0.84 2.15
C ARG A 49 4.73 -0.75 1.58
N LEU A 50 4.35 0.41 1.05
CA LEU A 50 3.08 0.60 0.33
C LEU A 50 3.03 -0.29 -0.94
N ARG A 51 4.10 -0.32 -1.73
CA ARG A 51 4.18 -1.17 -2.93
C ARG A 51 4.05 -2.65 -2.59
N GLU A 52 4.77 -3.12 -1.57
CA GLU A 52 4.66 -4.50 -1.11
C GLU A 52 3.25 -4.83 -0.63
N ARG A 53 2.61 -3.92 0.10
CA ARG A 53 1.25 -4.13 0.59
C ARG A 53 0.22 -4.17 -0.54
N ALA A 54 0.36 -3.29 -1.53
CA ALA A 54 -0.46 -3.28 -2.74
C ALA A 54 -0.28 -4.58 -3.53
N GLY A 55 0.95 -5.06 -3.69
CA GLY A 55 1.24 -6.34 -4.33
C GLY A 55 0.60 -7.54 -3.61
N ARG A 56 0.62 -7.55 -2.26
CA ARG A 56 -0.10 -8.56 -1.47
C ARG A 56 -1.62 -8.46 -1.66
N ALA A 57 -2.18 -7.25 -1.71
CA ALA A 57 -3.61 -7.05 -1.94
C ALA A 57 -4.05 -7.57 -3.32
N ALA A 58 -3.28 -7.27 -4.36
CA ALA A 58 -3.56 -7.73 -5.72
C ALA A 58 -3.58 -9.27 -5.82
N ARG A 59 -2.59 -9.95 -5.24
CA ARG A 59 -2.55 -11.44 -5.19
C ARG A 59 -3.74 -12.05 -4.45
N VAL A 60 -4.21 -11.41 -3.38
CA VAL A 60 -5.40 -11.88 -2.64
C VAL A 60 -6.67 -11.71 -3.48
N ILE A 61 -6.79 -10.61 -4.23
CA ILE A 61 -7.93 -10.39 -5.15
C ILE A 61 -7.92 -11.43 -6.26
N GLU A 62 -6.78 -11.67 -6.92
CA GLU A 62 -6.63 -12.70 -7.94
C GLU A 62 -6.99 -14.09 -7.40
N GLY A 63 -6.50 -14.45 -6.20
CA GLY A 63 -6.83 -15.72 -5.56
C GLY A 63 -8.32 -15.88 -5.24
N ARG A 64 -9.01 -14.79 -4.86
CA ARG A 64 -10.47 -14.80 -4.65
C ARG A 64 -11.23 -14.96 -5.97
N VAL A 65 -10.81 -14.29 -7.04
CA VAL A 65 -11.42 -14.42 -8.37
C VAL A 65 -11.27 -15.86 -8.88
N VAL A 66 -10.10 -16.47 -8.71
CA VAL A 66 -9.87 -17.88 -9.08
C VAL A 66 -10.73 -18.83 -8.26
N ALA A 67 -10.85 -18.61 -6.95
CA ALA A 67 -11.70 -19.43 -6.08
C ALA A 67 -13.19 -19.32 -6.43
N GLU A 68 -13.66 -18.12 -6.77
CA GLU A 68 -15.04 -17.86 -7.17
C GLU A 68 -15.36 -18.51 -8.53
N ALA A 69 -14.47 -18.37 -9.52
CA ALA A 69 -14.59 -19.06 -10.81
C ALA A 69 -14.60 -20.59 -10.65
N ALA A 70 -13.75 -21.14 -9.77
CA ALA A 70 -13.72 -22.57 -9.48
C ALA A 70 -14.96 -23.08 -8.71
N HIS A 71 -15.68 -22.20 -8.00
CA HIS A 71 -16.94 -22.54 -7.35
C HIS A 71 -18.08 -22.56 -8.36
N VAL A 72 -18.15 -21.57 -9.27
CA VAL A 72 -19.11 -21.52 -10.38
C VAL A 72 -18.95 -22.73 -11.30
N ALA A 73 -17.71 -23.08 -11.68
CA ALA A 73 -17.44 -24.25 -12.53
C ALA A 73 -17.87 -25.58 -11.89
N ARG A 74 -17.84 -25.69 -10.55
CA ARG A 74 -18.29 -26.88 -9.81
C ARG A 74 -19.81 -26.94 -9.62
N GLY A 75 -20.50 -25.80 -9.63
CA GLY A 75 -21.97 -25.74 -9.59
C GLY A 75 -22.62 -25.96 -10.94
N ALA A 76 -21.87 -25.81 -12.04
CA ALA A 76 -22.36 -25.88 -13.40
C ALA A 76 -22.25 -27.26 -14.06
N VAL A 77 -22.10 -28.36 -13.30
CA VAL A 77 -22.18 -29.70 -13.88
C VAL A 77 -23.65 -29.95 -14.29
N PRO A 78 -23.99 -29.98 -15.59
CA PRO A 78 -25.36 -30.28 -15.99
C PRO A 78 -25.64 -31.73 -15.64
N ASN A 79 -26.74 -31.97 -14.93
CA ASN A 79 -27.27 -33.31 -14.72
C ASN A 79 -27.60 -33.89 -16.10
N PRO A 80 -26.89 -34.93 -16.58
CA PRO A 80 -27.21 -35.54 -17.85
C PRO A 80 -28.28 -36.58 -17.57
N GLU A 81 -29.56 -36.20 -17.60
CA GLU A 81 -30.71 -37.10 -17.83
C GLU A 81 -32.04 -36.34 -17.65
N SER A 82 -32.78 -36.18 -18.75
CA SER A 82 -34.24 -35.99 -18.80
C SER A 82 -34.75 -36.61 -20.08
#